data_AF-A0A367IM19-F1
#
_entry.id   AF-A0A367IM19-F1
#
_cell.length_a   1.000
_cell.length_b   1.000
_cell.length_c   1.000
_cell.angle_alpha   90.00
_cell.angle_beta   90.00
_cell.angle_gamma   90.00
#
_symmetry.space_group_name_H-M   'P 1'
#
loop_
_entity.id
_entity.type
_entity.pdbx_description
1 polymer ?
#
loop_
_entity_poly.entity_id
_entity_poly.type
_entity_poly.pdbx_seq_one_letter_code
_entity_poly.pdbx_strand_id
1 'polypeptide(L)'
;TRRFAFRTNSSLSVKEFDEEKMNEFKDNNLTIKPVIVLPKRAGQKRAFDSIEGDDDAMSSSLSETDEKPSIKQLNDKEADDYRQKVISAMFSDKGDNDKSKNKPKTAIDAECAPREQHPLTEEVPEALMNNRNSYLRSPLPETSPYPAAITYICRGSSLPRKFNKDAALALGIKPGPLYGKLHKGMDITLEDGRVITQDMVCDPPRPGHSFILVDCPSTAYIDGLIESEKFKEYQVGGKYQVNTILHFL
;
A
#
# COMPACT_ATOMS: atom_id res chain seq x y z
N THR A 1 7.10 18.75 3.74
CA THR A 1 7.34 18.07 2.45
C THR A 1 6.98 18.92 1.24
N ARG A 2 5.78 19.51 1.15
CA ARG A 2 5.34 20.29 -0.03
C ARG A 2 6.20 21.49 -0.48
N ARG A 3 7.10 21.97 0.38
CA ARG A 3 8.04 23.06 0.07
C ARG A 3 9.34 22.58 -0.60
N PHE A 4 9.62 21.28 -0.55
CA PHE A 4 10.89 20.71 -0.98
C PHE A 4 10.76 19.44 -1.85
N ALA A 5 9.61 18.77 -1.80
CA ALA A 5 9.30 17.60 -2.63
C ALA A 5 8.25 17.98 -3.69
N PHE A 6 8.70 18.22 -4.92
CA PHE A 6 7.85 18.58 -6.07
C PHE A 6 8.43 17.97 -7.35
N ARG A 7 7.67 17.11 -8.05
CA ARG A 7 8.14 16.36 -9.23
C ARG A 7 7.01 16.14 -10.25
N THR A 8 7.05 16.82 -11.38
CA THR A 8 5.97 16.78 -12.38
C THR A 8 6.00 15.57 -13.33
N ASN A 9 7.15 14.91 -13.45
CA ASN A 9 7.34 13.78 -14.35
C ASN A 9 7.08 12.41 -13.69
N SER A 10 6.60 12.37 -12.45
CA SER A 10 6.35 11.12 -11.71
C SER A 10 4.93 11.09 -11.18
N SER A 11 4.21 10.00 -11.39
CA SER A 11 2.87 9.81 -10.81
C SER A 11 2.99 9.17 -9.42
N LEU A 12 2.49 9.86 -8.39
CA LEU A 12 2.36 9.30 -7.05
C LEU A 12 0.91 8.84 -6.82
N SER A 13 0.73 7.61 -6.36
CA SER A 13 -0.56 7.08 -5.91
C SER A 13 -0.43 6.69 -4.45
N VAL A 14 -1.31 7.25 -3.61
CA VAL A 14 -1.41 6.89 -2.20
C VAL A 14 -2.63 5.99 -2.03
N LYS A 15 -2.42 4.85 -1.39
CA LYS A 15 -3.48 3.91 -1.02
C LYS A 15 -3.60 3.92 0.49
N GLU A 16 -4.54 4.71 0.99
CA GLU A 16 -4.94 4.70 2.39
C GLU A 16 -5.90 3.53 2.63
N PHE A 17 -5.92 3.00 3.85
CA PHE A 17 -6.78 1.89 4.24
C PHE A 17 -7.31 2.11 5.64
N ASP A 18 -8.59 1.83 5.81
CA ASP A 18 -9.30 1.92 7.08
C ASP A 18 -9.68 0.51 7.55
N GLU A 19 -10.13 0.39 8.81
CA GLU A 19 -10.61 -0.88 9.35
C GLU A 19 -11.76 -1.48 8.51
N GLU A 20 -12.65 -0.62 7.98
CA GLU A 20 -13.77 -0.99 7.11
C GLU A 20 -13.37 -1.23 5.65
N LYS A 21 -12.34 -0.51 5.16
CA LYS A 21 -11.88 -0.53 3.76
C LYS A 21 -10.45 -1.07 3.66
N MET A 22 -10.23 -2.27 4.18
CA MET A 22 -8.97 -2.97 3.98
C MET A 22 -8.89 -3.61 2.60
N ASN A 23 -8.52 -2.78 1.62
CA ASN A 23 -8.25 -3.24 0.27
C ASN A 23 -6.94 -4.03 0.25
N GLU A 24 -7.02 -5.35 0.05
CA GLU A 24 -5.84 -6.17 -0.22
C GLU A 24 -5.13 -5.64 -1.46
N PHE A 25 -3.82 -5.43 -1.37
CA PHE A 25 -3.00 -5.18 -2.54
C PHE A 25 -2.69 -6.51 -3.20
N LYS A 26 -2.95 -6.63 -4.50
CA LYS A 26 -2.66 -7.85 -5.25
C LYS A 26 -1.99 -7.50 -6.58
N ASP A 27 -0.86 -8.14 -6.83
CA ASP A 27 -0.24 -8.20 -8.14
C ASP A 27 -0.13 -9.66 -8.63
N ASN A 28 0.70 -9.91 -9.65
CA ASN A 28 0.87 -11.24 -10.24
C ASN A 28 1.58 -12.24 -9.31
N ASN A 29 2.39 -11.76 -8.37
CA ASN A 29 3.32 -12.55 -7.56
C ASN A 29 3.01 -12.49 -6.07
N LEU A 30 2.40 -11.39 -5.60
CA LEU A 30 2.24 -11.07 -4.20
C LEU A 30 0.85 -10.52 -3.91
N THR A 31 0.27 -11.00 -2.82
CA THR A 31 -0.91 -10.42 -2.19
C THR A 31 -0.52 -9.92 -0.81
N ILE A 32 -0.75 -8.64 -0.54
CA ILE A 32 -0.45 -8.00 0.73
C ILE A 32 -1.78 -7.58 1.37
N LYS A 33 -2.01 -8.07 2.58
CA LYS A 33 -3.16 -7.69 3.40
C LYS A 33 -2.66 -6.88 4.60
N PRO A 34 -3.00 -5.59 4.70
CA PRO A 34 -2.70 -4.82 5.89
C PRO A 34 -3.56 -5.31 7.06
N VAL A 35 -3.04 -5.16 8.28
CA VAL A 35 -3.71 -5.44 9.54
C VAL A 35 -3.40 -4.28 10.47
N ILE A 36 -4.42 -3.49 10.79
CA ILE A 36 -4.34 -2.41 11.78
C ILE A 36 -4.44 -3.05 13.16
N VAL A 37 -3.53 -2.63 14.04
CA VAL A 37 -3.47 -3.07 15.43
C VAL A 37 -3.52 -1.83 16.31
N LEU A 38 -4.48 -1.79 17.23
CA LEU A 38 -4.63 -0.72 18.21
C LEU A 38 -4.10 -1.18 19.58
N PRO A 39 -3.51 -0.26 20.37
CA PRO A 39 -3.05 -0.58 21.71
C PRO A 39 -4.27 -0.75 22.62
N LYS A 40 -4.29 -1.82 23.41
CA LYS A 40 -5.38 -2.06 24.37
C LYS A 40 -5.18 -1.39 25.71
N ARG A 41 -3.91 -1.19 26.10
CA ARG A 41 -3.56 -0.53 27.37
C ARG A 41 -3.33 0.95 27.10
N ALA A 42 -4.22 1.79 27.63
CA ALA A 42 -4.03 3.23 27.62
C ALA A 42 -2.80 3.58 28.47
N GLY A 43 -1.80 4.26 27.89
CA GLY A 43 -0.73 4.91 28.66
C GLY A 43 0.71 4.74 28.17
N GLN A 44 1.00 3.91 27.16
CA GLN A 44 2.35 3.83 26.60
C GLN A 44 2.40 4.47 25.20
N LYS A 45 2.94 5.69 25.14
CA LYS A 45 3.26 6.39 23.89
C LYS A 45 4.31 5.61 23.11
N ARG A 46 4.35 5.76 21.77
CA ARG A 46 5.45 5.22 20.96
C ARG A 46 6.76 5.88 21.39
N ALA A 47 7.90 5.21 21.24
CA ALA A 47 9.21 5.81 21.53
C ALA A 47 9.44 7.11 20.75
N PHE A 48 8.94 7.19 19.51
CA PHE A 48 8.98 8.42 18.70
C PHE A 48 8.08 9.55 19.26
N ASP A 49 6.97 9.22 19.92
CA ASP A 49 6.08 10.17 20.60
C ASP A 49 6.64 10.63 21.97
N SER A 50 7.79 10.08 22.39
CA SER A 50 8.47 10.39 23.66
C SER A 50 9.65 11.35 23.48
N ILE A 51 9.92 11.81 22.26
CA ILE A 51 10.83 12.93 22.02
C ILE A 51 10.06 14.19 22.42
N GLU A 52 10.11 14.52 23.71
CA GLU A 52 9.87 15.88 24.17
C GLU A 52 10.91 16.74 23.45
N GLY A 53 10.45 17.59 22.52
CA GLY A 53 11.24 18.75 22.17
C GLY A 53 11.38 19.57 23.45
N ASP A 54 12.60 20.01 23.75
CA ASP A 54 12.88 21.03 24.76
C ASP A 54 12.17 22.34 24.36
N ASP A 55 10.85 22.40 24.57
CA ASP A 55 10.10 23.65 24.58
C ASP A 55 10.09 24.13 26.02
N ASP A 56 11.13 24.91 26.34
CA ASP A 56 11.25 25.67 27.58
C ASP A 56 9.90 26.32 27.93
N ALA A 57 9.42 26.01 29.13
CA ALA A 57 8.33 26.69 29.78
C ALA A 57 8.75 28.14 30.11
N MET A 58 8.71 29.03 29.12
CA MET A 58 8.79 30.47 29.34
C MET A 58 7.38 30.99 29.60
N SER A 59 7.04 31.07 30.88
CA SER A 59 5.92 31.89 31.35
C SER A 59 6.19 33.34 30.93
N SER A 60 5.45 33.82 29.92
CA SER A 60 5.31 35.25 29.68
C SER A 60 3.83 35.57 29.51
N SER A 61 3.24 36.01 30.62
CA SER A 61 2.16 36.98 30.61
C SER A 61 2.45 38.08 29.59
N LEU A 62 1.54 38.34 28.64
CA LEU A 62 1.23 39.66 28.07
C LEU A 62 0.11 39.55 27.00
N SER A 63 -0.98 40.27 27.29
CA SER A 63 -1.97 40.94 26.43
C SER A 63 -2.51 40.29 25.15
N GLU A 64 -3.84 40.15 25.16
CA GLU A 64 -4.76 40.05 24.03
C GLU A 64 -4.41 41.04 22.91
N THR A 65 -4.12 40.52 21.71
CA THR A 65 -4.82 40.79 20.44
C THR A 65 -4.02 40.06 19.34
N ASP A 66 -4.47 38.89 18.93
CA ASP A 66 -4.22 38.33 17.60
C ASP A 66 -5.19 37.15 17.42
N GLU A 67 -6.21 37.34 16.59
CA GLU A 67 -7.10 36.26 16.16
C GLU A 67 -6.25 35.20 15.45
N LYS A 68 -5.99 34.07 16.13
CA LYS A 68 -5.50 32.87 15.44
C LYS A 68 -6.51 32.55 14.33
N PRO A 69 -6.10 32.48 13.05
CA PRO A 69 -7.02 32.12 11.98
C PRO A 69 -7.60 30.75 12.32
N SER A 70 -8.92 30.64 12.33
CA SER A 70 -9.61 29.39 12.62
C SER A 70 -9.21 28.33 11.59
N ILE A 71 -8.25 27.48 11.95
CA ILE A 71 -7.86 26.35 11.11
C ILE A 71 -9.05 25.38 11.15
N LYS A 72 -9.76 25.26 10.03
CA LYS A 72 -10.93 24.39 9.92
C LYS A 72 -10.50 22.94 10.16
N GLN A 73 -11.07 22.33 11.19
CA GLN A 73 -11.08 20.86 11.30
C GLN A 73 -11.96 20.33 10.16
N LEU A 74 -11.36 19.51 9.30
CA LEU A 74 -12.06 18.87 8.20
C LEU A 74 -12.62 17.52 8.65
N ASN A 75 -13.76 17.13 8.10
CA ASN A 75 -14.24 15.75 8.23
C ASN A 75 -13.30 14.79 7.47
N ASP A 76 -13.23 13.52 7.86
CA ASP A 76 -12.27 12.53 7.32
C ASP A 76 -12.23 12.53 5.78
N LYS A 77 -13.40 12.42 5.13
CA LYS A 77 -13.49 12.41 3.66
C LYS A 77 -13.01 13.70 3.00
N GLU A 78 -13.30 14.84 3.62
CA GLU A 78 -12.86 16.15 3.12
C GLU A 78 -11.35 16.31 3.28
N ALA A 79 -10.81 15.78 4.38
CA ALA A 79 -9.37 15.74 4.63
C ALA A 79 -8.67 14.84 3.61
N ASP A 80 -9.23 13.67 3.27
CA ASP A 80 -8.70 12.76 2.24
C ASP A 80 -8.64 13.44 0.87
N ASP A 81 -9.76 14.07 0.46
CA ASP A 81 -9.85 14.79 -0.80
C ASP A 81 -8.85 15.96 -0.86
N TYR A 82 -8.66 16.66 0.26
CA TYR A 82 -7.68 17.73 0.37
C TYR A 82 -6.24 17.20 0.25
N ARG A 83 -5.90 16.10 0.94
CA ARG A 83 -4.59 15.43 0.83
C ARG A 83 -4.31 15.00 -0.60
N GLN A 84 -5.30 14.40 -1.28
CA GLN A 84 -5.17 13.96 -2.67
C GLN A 84 -4.94 15.14 -3.62
N LYS A 85 -5.65 16.26 -3.45
CA LYS A 85 -5.42 17.48 -4.23
C LYS A 85 -4.02 18.03 -4.03
N VAL A 86 -3.54 18.07 -2.78
CA VAL A 86 -2.20 18.53 -2.43
C VAL A 86 -1.11 17.64 -3.04
N ILE A 87 -1.27 16.31 -2.97
CA ILE A 87 -0.36 15.34 -3.60
C ILE A 87 -0.39 15.46 -5.12
N SER A 88 -1.59 15.55 -5.72
CA SER A 88 -1.73 15.72 -7.17
C SER A 88 -1.06 17.02 -7.64
N ALA A 89 -1.14 18.10 -6.88
CA ALA A 89 -0.46 19.35 -7.21
C ALA A 89 1.07 19.20 -7.14
N MET A 90 1.61 18.39 -6.22
CA MET A 90 3.06 18.16 -6.12
C MET A 90 3.62 17.26 -7.22
N PHE A 91 2.83 16.32 -7.72
CA PHE A 91 3.29 15.23 -8.58
C PHE A 91 2.63 15.19 -9.97
N SER A 92 1.85 16.19 -10.37
CA SER A 92 1.23 16.24 -11.70
C SER A 92 1.15 17.65 -12.25
N ASP A 93 1.70 17.86 -13.46
CA ASP A 93 1.66 19.16 -14.17
C ASP A 93 0.40 19.34 -15.04
N LYS A 94 -0.44 18.29 -15.13
CA LYS A 94 -1.45 18.19 -16.19
C LYS A 94 -2.58 19.18 -15.95
N GLY A 95 -2.62 20.27 -16.74
CA GLY A 95 -3.85 21.02 -17.08
C GLY A 95 -4.99 20.07 -17.44
N ASP A 96 -6.23 20.45 -17.15
CA ASP A 96 -7.43 19.70 -17.57
C ASP A 96 -7.54 19.55 -19.11
N ASN A 97 -6.65 20.23 -19.85
CA ASN A 97 -6.52 20.18 -21.31
C ASN A 97 -5.09 19.79 -21.71
N ASP A 98 -4.77 18.49 -21.79
CA ASP A 98 -3.69 18.05 -22.69
C ASP A 98 -3.92 16.64 -23.26
N LYS A 99 -3.68 16.53 -24.57
CA LYS A 99 -3.91 15.37 -25.45
C LYS A 99 -2.78 14.33 -25.39
N SER A 100 -2.08 14.20 -24.27
CA SER A 100 -0.94 13.28 -24.12
C SER A 100 -1.30 11.91 -23.52
N LYS A 101 -2.50 11.38 -23.83
CA LYS A 101 -2.94 10.03 -23.44
C LYS A 101 -2.09 8.88 -24.02
N ASN A 102 -1.05 9.16 -24.80
CA ASN A 102 -0.28 8.18 -25.59
C ASN A 102 1.18 7.93 -25.13
N LYS A 103 1.61 8.31 -23.91
CA LYS A 103 2.92 7.85 -23.42
C LYS A 103 2.80 6.54 -22.62
N PRO A 104 3.58 5.49 -22.97
CA PRO A 104 3.49 4.19 -22.32
C PRO A 104 3.88 4.26 -20.84
N LYS A 105 3.18 3.49 -20.01
CA LYS A 105 3.31 3.41 -18.54
C LYS A 105 4.64 2.81 -18.03
N THR A 106 5.62 2.64 -18.91
CA THR A 106 6.93 2.07 -18.62
C THR A 106 7.99 3.09 -19.00
N ALA A 107 8.21 4.08 -18.14
CA ALA A 107 9.35 4.98 -18.25
C ALA A 107 9.88 5.22 -16.84
N ILE A 108 10.86 4.40 -16.46
CA ILE A 108 11.69 4.56 -15.26
C ILE A 108 12.73 5.69 -15.42
N ASP A 109 12.84 6.27 -16.61
CA ASP A 109 13.78 7.36 -16.90
C ASP A 109 13.01 8.67 -17.10
N ALA A 110 12.44 9.19 -16.01
CA ALA A 110 12.14 10.62 -15.95
C ALA A 110 13.43 11.33 -15.56
N GLU A 111 14.09 12.01 -16.50
CA GLU A 111 15.21 12.90 -16.19
C GLU A 111 14.77 13.84 -15.05
N CYS A 112 15.53 13.81 -13.95
CA CYS A 112 15.26 14.58 -12.75
C CYS A 112 15.75 16.01 -12.92
N ALA A 113 15.31 16.69 -13.99
CA ALA A 113 15.58 18.12 -14.15
C ALA A 113 14.82 18.88 -13.04
N PRO A 114 15.50 19.63 -12.16
CA PRO A 114 14.83 20.56 -11.27
C PRO A 114 14.09 21.58 -12.13
N ARG A 115 12.83 21.87 -11.81
CA ARG A 115 12.16 23.04 -12.38
C ARG A 115 12.96 24.26 -11.94
N GLU A 116 13.27 25.19 -12.85
CA GLU A 116 14.03 26.40 -12.49
C GLU A 116 13.30 27.26 -11.44
N GLN A 117 11.98 27.08 -11.28
CA GLN A 117 11.16 27.82 -10.32
C GLN A 117 10.18 26.88 -9.60
N HIS A 118 10.26 26.84 -8.26
CA HIS A 118 9.30 26.16 -7.41
C HIS A 118 7.96 26.94 -7.40
N PRO A 119 6.78 26.29 -7.36
CA PRO A 119 5.49 27.01 -7.35
C PRO A 119 5.29 27.93 -6.12
N LEU A 120 6.11 27.75 -5.09
CA LEU A 120 6.13 28.54 -3.86
C LEU A 120 7.26 29.59 -3.83
N THR A 121 7.92 29.89 -4.94
CA THR A 121 8.89 30.99 -5.01
C THR A 121 8.14 32.34 -4.86
N GLU A 122 8.73 33.30 -4.15
CA GLU A 122 8.04 34.48 -3.61
C GLU A 122 7.59 35.52 -4.67
N GLU A 123 8.07 35.43 -5.91
CA GLU A 123 7.95 36.52 -6.89
C GLU A 123 6.86 36.34 -7.96
N VAL A 124 5.87 35.46 -7.76
CA VAL A 124 4.77 35.32 -8.74
C VAL A 124 3.58 36.19 -8.32
N PRO A 125 3.20 37.23 -9.10
CA PRO A 125 2.06 38.08 -8.80
C PRO A 125 0.78 37.25 -8.64
N GLU A 126 -0.07 37.62 -7.67
CA GLU A 126 -1.31 36.92 -7.32
C GLU A 126 -2.26 36.73 -8.51
N ALA A 127 -2.23 37.66 -9.46
CA ALA A 127 -2.99 37.61 -10.71
C ALA A 127 -2.52 36.50 -11.69
N LEU A 128 -1.29 35.99 -11.57
CA LEU A 128 -0.77 34.86 -12.34
C LEU A 128 -0.89 33.53 -11.58
N MET A 129 -1.38 33.56 -10.34
CA MET A 129 -1.57 32.35 -9.55
C MET A 129 -2.76 31.57 -10.12
N ASN A 130 -2.46 30.49 -10.82
CA ASN A 130 -3.49 29.49 -11.11
C ASN A 130 -4.05 28.98 -9.76
N ASN A 131 -5.38 29.01 -9.60
CA ASN A 131 -6.14 28.52 -8.44
C ASN A 131 -5.68 27.13 -7.93
N ARG A 132 -4.99 26.35 -8.77
CA ARG A 132 -4.36 25.07 -8.45
C ARG A 132 -3.33 25.11 -7.32
N ASN A 133 -2.56 26.17 -7.18
CA ASN A 133 -1.47 26.23 -6.19
C ASN A 133 -1.92 26.80 -4.83
N SER A 134 -3.18 27.21 -4.71
CA SER A 134 -3.76 27.71 -3.45
C SER A 134 -3.55 26.72 -2.30
N TYR A 135 -3.83 25.44 -2.55
CA TYR A 135 -3.66 24.34 -1.58
C TYR A 135 -2.20 24.08 -1.16
N LEU A 136 -1.22 24.51 -1.96
CA LEU A 136 0.20 24.39 -1.62
C LEU A 136 0.66 25.52 -0.68
N ARG A 137 -0.02 26.67 -0.74
CA ARG A 137 0.28 27.88 0.05
C ARG A 137 -0.54 27.98 1.34
N SER A 138 -1.78 27.50 1.33
CA SER A 138 -2.66 27.50 2.52
C SER A 138 -2.11 26.61 3.64
N PRO A 139 -2.33 26.93 4.92
CA PRO A 139 -1.98 26.03 6.02
C PRO A 139 -2.66 24.66 5.82
N LEU A 140 -1.99 23.59 6.26
CA LEU A 140 -2.63 22.28 6.27
C LEU A 140 -3.67 22.26 7.40
N PRO A 141 -4.77 21.51 7.22
CA PRO A 141 -5.70 21.22 8.32
C PRO A 141 -4.96 20.59 9.50
N GLU A 142 -5.43 20.86 10.71
CA GLU A 142 -4.91 20.19 11.91
C GLU A 142 -5.17 18.69 11.84
N THR A 143 -4.23 17.90 12.36
CA THR A 143 -4.32 16.44 12.40
C THR A 143 -3.97 15.97 13.80
N SER A 144 -4.58 14.87 14.24
CA SER A 144 -4.22 14.19 15.48
C SER A 144 -3.51 12.87 15.15
N PRO A 145 -2.52 12.46 15.97
CA PRO A 145 -1.83 11.21 15.74
C PRO A 145 -2.77 10.02 15.96
N TYR A 146 -2.79 9.09 15.00
CA TYR A 146 -3.54 7.84 15.13
C TYR A 146 -2.63 6.76 15.73
N PRO A 147 -3.00 6.13 16.87
CA PRO A 147 -2.14 5.22 17.61
C PRO A 147 -2.09 3.80 16.99
N ALA A 148 -2.41 3.64 15.71
CA ALA A 148 -2.30 2.32 15.08
C ALA A 148 -0.85 1.95 14.77
N ALA A 149 -0.54 0.67 14.99
CA ALA A 149 0.55 -0.02 14.35
C ALA A 149 0.00 -0.80 13.14
N ILE A 150 0.76 -0.85 12.05
CA ILE A 150 0.33 -1.52 10.82
C ILE A 150 1.22 -2.72 10.58
N THR A 151 0.60 -3.90 10.60
CA THR A 151 1.22 -5.19 10.27
C THR A 151 0.77 -5.62 8.89
N TYR A 152 1.60 -6.37 8.16
CA TYR A 152 1.27 -6.85 6.82
C TYR A 152 1.37 -8.37 6.72
N ILE A 153 0.34 -8.99 6.17
CA ILE A 153 0.35 -10.40 5.80
C ILE A 153 0.64 -10.49 4.30
N CYS A 154 1.77 -11.10 3.95
CA CYS A 154 2.25 -11.20 2.58
C CYS A 154 2.14 -12.66 2.10
N ARG A 155 1.45 -12.88 0.99
CA ARG A 155 1.26 -14.20 0.36
C ARG A 155 1.77 -14.21 -1.06
N GLY A 156 2.67 -15.14 -1.35
CA GLY A 156 3.08 -15.44 -2.72
C GLY A 156 1.96 -16.10 -3.51
N SER A 157 2.02 -15.98 -4.84
CA SER A 157 1.17 -16.75 -5.75
C SER A 157 1.43 -18.25 -5.62
N SER A 158 0.45 -19.07 -6.03
CA SER A 158 0.62 -20.53 -6.00
C SER A 158 1.79 -20.95 -6.89
N LEU A 159 2.57 -21.91 -6.40
CA LEU A 159 3.69 -22.41 -7.17
C LEU A 159 3.19 -23.31 -8.29
N PRO A 160 3.84 -23.29 -9.47
CA PRO A 160 3.47 -24.18 -10.56
C PRO A 160 3.56 -25.63 -10.10
N ARG A 161 2.54 -26.41 -10.49
CA ARG A 161 2.49 -27.84 -10.22
C ARG A 161 3.61 -28.53 -11.00
N LYS A 162 4.15 -29.60 -10.44
CA LYS A 162 5.11 -30.44 -11.16
C LYS A 162 4.33 -31.39 -12.05
N PHE A 163 4.70 -31.45 -13.33
CA PHE A 163 4.09 -32.39 -14.28
C PHE A 163 4.73 -33.77 -14.14
N ASN A 164 3.90 -34.80 -13.99
CA ASN A 164 4.32 -36.19 -13.92
C ASN A 164 4.21 -36.83 -15.31
N LYS A 165 5.36 -36.99 -15.98
CA LYS A 165 5.44 -37.57 -17.33
C LYS A 165 5.04 -39.04 -17.34
N ASP A 166 5.37 -39.78 -16.30
CA ASP A 166 5.10 -41.22 -16.24
C ASP A 166 3.61 -41.48 -16.09
N ALA A 167 2.91 -40.67 -15.28
CA ALA A 167 1.46 -40.70 -15.16
C ALA A 167 0.77 -40.38 -16.51
N ALA A 168 1.27 -39.37 -17.24
CA ALA A 168 0.73 -39.03 -18.55
C ALA A 168 0.96 -40.14 -19.59
N LEU A 169 2.13 -40.79 -19.57
CA LEU A 169 2.43 -41.92 -20.45
C LEU A 169 1.55 -43.13 -20.14
N ALA A 170 1.31 -43.43 -18.86
CA ALA A 170 0.42 -44.51 -18.42
C ALA A 170 -1.03 -44.29 -18.86
N LEU A 171 -1.47 -43.04 -18.99
CA LEU A 171 -2.79 -42.67 -19.52
C LEU A 171 -2.87 -42.72 -21.06
N GLY A 172 -1.76 -43.00 -21.75
CA GLY A 172 -1.68 -43.08 -23.21
C GLY A 172 -1.44 -41.74 -23.90
N ILE A 173 -1.01 -40.71 -23.17
CA ILE A 173 -0.83 -39.36 -23.70
C ILE A 173 0.56 -39.26 -24.34
N LYS A 174 0.58 -39.06 -25.66
CA LYS A 174 1.82 -38.91 -26.43
C LYS A 174 2.58 -37.66 -25.98
N PRO A 175 3.92 -37.75 -25.82
CA PRO A 175 4.74 -36.61 -25.47
C PRO A 175 4.64 -35.52 -26.56
N GLY A 176 4.48 -34.27 -26.14
CA GLY A 176 4.35 -33.16 -27.08
C GLY A 176 3.52 -32.00 -26.54
N PRO A 177 2.89 -31.19 -27.41
CA PRO A 177 2.18 -29.98 -27.01
C PRO A 177 0.97 -30.24 -26.09
N LEU A 178 0.45 -31.47 -26.06
CA LEU A 178 -0.61 -31.89 -25.15
C LEU A 178 -0.19 -31.79 -23.67
N TYR A 179 1.09 -32.07 -23.35
CA TYR A 179 1.58 -31.92 -21.97
C TYR A 179 1.56 -30.47 -21.52
N GLY A 180 1.95 -29.54 -22.41
CA GLY A 180 1.87 -28.11 -22.13
C GLY A 180 0.45 -27.61 -21.96
N LYS A 181 -0.53 -28.20 -22.66
CA LYS A 181 -1.94 -27.86 -22.48
C LYS A 181 -2.47 -28.32 -21.12
N LEU A 182 -2.19 -29.57 -20.75
CA LEU A 182 -2.54 -30.13 -19.45
C LEU A 182 -1.87 -29.38 -18.29
N HIS A 183 -0.60 -29.04 -18.43
CA HIS A 183 0.14 -28.29 -17.41
C HIS A 183 -0.43 -26.87 -17.19
N LYS A 184 -1.07 -26.29 -18.20
CA LYS A 184 -1.78 -25.00 -18.12
C LYS A 184 -3.21 -25.12 -17.58
N GLY A 185 -3.67 -26.32 -17.20
CA GLY A 185 -5.03 -26.54 -16.71
C GLY A 185 -6.08 -26.64 -17.80
N MET A 186 -5.69 -26.88 -19.06
CA MET A 186 -6.64 -27.17 -20.13
C MET A 186 -6.88 -28.68 -20.20
N ASP A 187 -8.15 -29.07 -20.07
CA ASP A 187 -8.58 -30.45 -20.24
C ASP A 187 -8.39 -30.89 -21.70
N ILE A 188 -7.95 -32.13 -21.89
CA ILE A 188 -7.78 -32.71 -23.23
C ILE A 188 -8.69 -33.93 -23.37
N THR A 189 -9.30 -34.06 -24.55
CA THR A 189 -10.03 -35.27 -24.93
C THR A 189 -9.13 -36.11 -25.83
N LEU A 190 -8.89 -37.36 -25.47
CA LEU A 190 -8.13 -38.30 -26.29
C LEU A 190 -9.00 -38.85 -27.43
N GLU A 191 -8.35 -39.50 -28.40
CA GLU A 191 -9.04 -40.17 -29.52
C GLU A 191 -9.98 -41.29 -29.06
N ASP A 192 -9.75 -41.82 -27.85
CA ASP A 192 -10.59 -42.82 -27.19
C ASP A 192 -11.83 -42.21 -26.50
N GLY A 193 -12.03 -40.89 -26.56
CA GLY A 193 -13.14 -40.17 -25.95
C GLY A 193 -12.97 -39.86 -24.46
N ARG A 194 -11.86 -40.27 -23.81
CA ARG A 194 -11.60 -39.94 -22.40
C ARG A 194 -11.16 -38.49 -22.26
N VAL A 195 -11.72 -37.80 -21.26
CA VAL A 195 -11.30 -36.46 -20.86
C VAL A 195 -10.27 -36.58 -19.74
N ILE A 196 -9.07 -36.06 -19.98
CA ILE A 196 -7.98 -36.03 -19.01
C ILE A 196 -7.85 -34.62 -18.46
N THR A 197 -7.89 -34.51 -17.14
CA THR A 197 -7.73 -33.25 -16.41
C THR A 197 -6.31 -33.09 -15.89
N GLN A 198 -5.96 -31.85 -15.51
CA GLN A 198 -4.64 -31.55 -14.96
C GLN A 198 -4.31 -32.35 -13.70
N ASP A 199 -5.29 -32.60 -12.83
CA ASP A 199 -5.09 -33.30 -11.55
C ASP A 199 -4.69 -34.78 -11.71
N MET A 200 -4.96 -35.39 -12.87
CA MET A 200 -4.58 -36.79 -13.14
C MET A 200 -3.08 -36.94 -13.48
N VAL A 201 -2.43 -35.85 -13.91
CA VAL A 201 -1.05 -35.86 -14.43
C VAL A 201 -0.12 -34.89 -13.71
N CYS A 202 -0.65 -33.99 -12.88
CA CYS A 202 0.12 -33.04 -12.10
C CYS A 202 -0.05 -33.30 -10.61
N ASP A 203 1.00 -32.99 -9.85
CA ASP A 203 0.93 -32.97 -8.39
C ASP A 203 -0.15 -31.99 -7.88
N PRO A 204 -0.65 -32.17 -6.65
CA PRO A 204 -1.60 -31.23 -6.05
C PRO A 204 -1.04 -29.80 -6.02
N PRO A 205 -1.91 -28.77 -6.00
CA PRO A 205 -1.47 -27.38 -5.93
C PRO A 205 -0.55 -27.17 -4.73
N ARG A 206 0.62 -26.56 -4.97
CA ARG A 206 1.52 -26.15 -3.90
C ARG A 206 1.20 -24.70 -3.53
N PRO A 207 0.82 -24.42 -2.27
CA PRO A 207 0.57 -23.05 -1.83
C PRO A 207 1.86 -22.24 -1.97
N GLY A 208 1.71 -20.95 -2.29
CA GLY A 208 2.83 -20.01 -2.29
C GLY A 208 3.38 -19.82 -0.87
N HIS A 209 4.62 -19.34 -0.79
CA HIS A 209 5.22 -18.96 0.49
C HIS A 209 4.46 -17.78 1.09
N SER A 210 4.34 -17.76 2.41
CA SER A 210 3.77 -16.63 3.13
C SER A 210 4.68 -16.14 4.25
N PHE A 211 4.70 -14.84 4.45
CA PHE A 211 5.46 -14.20 5.52
C PHE A 211 4.67 -13.02 6.09
N ILE A 212 4.96 -12.66 7.33
CA ILE A 212 4.25 -11.60 8.05
C ILE A 212 5.26 -10.54 8.50
N LEU A 213 4.95 -9.28 8.26
CA LEU A 213 5.70 -8.13 8.75
C LEU A 213 4.95 -7.55 9.95
N VAL A 214 5.43 -7.82 11.16
CA VAL A 214 4.82 -7.37 12.41
C VAL A 214 5.50 -6.09 12.86
N ASP A 215 4.69 -5.05 13.04
CA ASP A 215 5.06 -3.83 13.73
C ASP A 215 4.41 -3.87 15.12
N CYS A 216 5.23 -3.98 16.18
CA CYS A 216 4.76 -4.02 17.56
C CYS A 216 5.57 -3.03 18.41
N PRO A 217 5.20 -1.75 18.40
CA PRO A 217 6.00 -0.69 19.03
C PRO A 217 6.12 -0.82 20.55
N SER A 218 5.14 -1.45 21.21
CA SER A 218 5.13 -1.63 22.66
C SER A 218 4.28 -2.84 23.07
N THR A 219 4.47 -3.27 24.33
CA THR A 219 3.69 -4.38 24.90
C THR A 219 2.18 -4.15 24.88
N ALA A 220 1.72 -2.91 24.78
CA ALA A 220 0.30 -2.56 24.71
C ALA A 220 -0.40 -3.07 23.43
N TYR A 221 0.35 -3.38 22.38
CA TYR A 221 -0.16 -3.86 21.09
C TYR A 221 -0.25 -5.39 20.99
N ILE A 222 0.40 -6.13 21.90
CA ILE A 222 0.47 -7.60 21.87
C ILE A 222 -0.92 -8.23 21.90
N ASP A 223 -1.77 -7.74 22.81
CA ASP A 223 -3.14 -8.26 22.96
C ASP A 223 -3.97 -8.03 21.68
N GLY A 224 -3.78 -6.88 21.02
CA GLY A 224 -4.42 -6.56 19.74
C GLY A 224 -3.95 -7.45 18.58
N LEU A 225 -2.66 -7.81 18.55
CA LEU A 225 -2.09 -8.73 17.56
C LEU A 225 -2.65 -10.16 17.72
N ILE A 226 -2.67 -10.67 18.94
CA ILE A 226 -3.08 -12.06 19.22
C ILE A 226 -4.58 -12.26 18.96
N GLU A 227 -5.40 -11.29 19.34
CA GLU A 227 -6.86 -11.39 19.21
C GLU A 227 -7.38 -11.10 17.80
N SER A 228 -6.55 -10.49 16.95
CA SER A 228 -6.96 -10.15 15.59
C SER A 228 -7.32 -11.41 14.80
N GLU A 229 -8.58 -11.46 14.33
CA GLU A 229 -9.13 -12.60 13.60
C GLU A 229 -8.37 -12.90 12.32
N LYS A 230 -7.70 -11.89 11.76
CA LYS A 230 -6.95 -11.96 10.51
C LYS A 230 -5.75 -12.90 10.62
N PHE A 231 -5.20 -13.10 11.81
CA PHE A 231 -4.08 -14.03 12.03
C PHE A 231 -4.54 -15.46 12.33
N LYS A 232 -5.82 -15.69 12.66
CA LYS A 232 -6.32 -17.05 13.00
C LYS A 232 -6.05 -18.07 11.89
N GLU A 233 -6.18 -17.66 10.62
CA GLU A 233 -5.91 -18.53 9.47
C GLU A 233 -4.43 -18.94 9.30
N TYR A 234 -3.52 -18.23 9.98
CA TYR A 234 -2.06 -18.38 9.90
C TYR A 234 -1.45 -18.94 11.19
N GLN A 235 -2.26 -19.12 12.23
CA GLN A 235 -1.87 -19.75 13.48
C GLN A 235 -1.77 -21.28 13.32
N VAL A 236 -1.29 -21.96 14.36
CA VAL A 236 -1.15 -23.42 14.37
C VAL A 236 -2.50 -24.08 14.11
N GLY A 237 -2.57 -24.96 13.10
CA GLY A 237 -3.81 -25.59 12.65
C GLY A 237 -4.66 -24.75 11.69
N GLY A 238 -4.18 -23.56 11.32
CA GLY A 238 -4.79 -22.70 10.31
C GLY A 238 -4.65 -23.23 8.89
N LYS A 239 -5.26 -22.50 7.94
CA LYS A 239 -5.29 -22.85 6.51
C LYS A 239 -3.94 -22.63 5.82
N TYR A 240 -3.19 -21.62 6.25
CA TYR A 240 -1.95 -21.20 5.59
C TYR A 240 -0.75 -21.43 6.49
N GLN A 241 0.33 -21.93 5.89
CA GLN A 241 1.61 -22.08 6.57
C GLN A 241 2.43 -20.81 6.40
N VAL A 242 2.83 -20.20 7.52
CA VAL A 242 3.75 -19.06 7.56
C VAL A 242 5.18 -19.57 7.58
N ASN A 243 6.00 -19.09 6.65
CA ASN A 243 7.41 -19.46 6.56
C ASN A 243 8.30 -18.59 7.45
N THR A 244 8.02 -17.28 7.49
CA THR A 244 8.84 -16.30 8.22
C THR A 244 7.96 -15.21 8.82
N ILE A 245 8.31 -14.76 10.02
CA ILE A 245 7.77 -13.56 10.64
C ILE A 245 8.93 -12.59 10.83
N LEU A 246 8.78 -11.38 10.29
CA LEU A 246 9.72 -10.29 10.45
C LEU A 246 9.11 -9.33 11.47
N HIS A 247 9.81 -9.10 12.57
CA HIS A 247 9.37 -8.21 13.63
C HIS A 247 10.20 -6.93 13.59
N PHE A 248 9.53 -5.79 13.47
CA PHE A 248 10.13 -4.47 13.60
C PHE A 248 9.95 -4.00 15.04
N LEU A 249 11.09 -3.80 15.73
CA LEU A 249 11.21 -3.30 17.10
C LEU A 249 11.49 -1.80 17.09
#